data_AF-A0A943YRK9-F1
#
_entry.id   AF-A0A943YRK9-F1
#
_cell.length_a   1.000
_cell.length_b   1.000
_cell.length_c   1.000
_cell.angle_alpha   90.00
_cell.angle_beta   90.00
_cell.angle_gamma   90.00
#
_symmetry.space_group_name_H-M   'P 1'
#
loop_
_entity.id
_entity.type
_entity.pdbx_description
1 polymer ?
#
loop_
_entity_poly.entity_id
_entity_poly.type
_entity_poly.pdbx_seq_one_letter_code
_entity_poly.pdbx_strand_id
1 'polypeptide(L)'
;MSILKGILHHWNKTNKAYDTIHPETEVAQITDWNNGVVNTLASTALGSLVTTLSSDSLLAKLIGKVLTASGARYQSGPNGYICFGSYFGSHIIQWGNLELRGAVIASAVLPITFREFFSGCATWN
;
A
#
# COMPACT_ATOMS: atom_id res chain seq x y z
N MET A 1 -8.41 -41.44 43.32
CA MET A 1 -7.03 -41.31 43.84
C MET A 1 -6.51 -39.96 43.37
N SER A 2 -6.38 -38.99 44.27
CA SER A 2 -5.92 -37.63 43.93
C SER A 2 -4.39 -37.65 43.86
N ILE A 3 -3.82 -37.28 42.71
CA ILE A 3 -2.38 -37.07 42.59
C ILE A 3 -2.02 -35.83 43.43
N LEU A 4 -1.27 -36.05 44.50
CA LEU A 4 -0.67 -34.97 45.28
C LEU A 4 0.53 -34.44 44.48
N LYS A 5 0.42 -33.22 43.96
CA LYS A 5 1.54 -32.53 43.31
C LYS A 5 2.37 -31.86 44.40
N GLY A 6 3.61 -32.32 44.61
CA GLY A 6 4.57 -31.65 45.48
C GLY A 6 5.11 -30.41 44.79
N ILE A 7 4.79 -29.23 45.31
CA ILE A 7 5.39 -27.96 44.86
C ILE A 7 6.46 -27.60 45.89
N LEU A 8 7.70 -27.42 45.42
CA LEU A 8 8.80 -26.99 46.27
C LEU A 8 8.63 -25.49 46.56
N HIS A 9 8.46 -25.13 47.83
CA HIS A 9 8.43 -23.75 48.30
C HIS A 9 9.62 -23.54 49.24
N HIS A 10 10.46 -22.54 48.95
CA HIS A 10 11.58 -22.18 49.82
C HIS A 10 11.15 -21.01 50.70
N TRP A 11 11.18 -21.19 52.02
CA TRP A 11 10.85 -20.12 52.98
C TRP A 11 12.12 -19.36 53.37
N ASN A 12 12.14 -18.06 53.08
CA ASN A 12 13.21 -17.16 53.45
C ASN A 12 12.99 -16.63 54.86
N LYS A 13 13.75 -17.16 55.82
CA LYS A 13 13.62 -16.80 57.25
C LYS A 13 13.98 -15.34 57.55
N THR A 14 14.82 -14.72 56.73
CA THR A 14 15.26 -13.33 56.91
C THR A 14 14.17 -12.35 56.48
N ASN A 15 13.60 -12.58 55.29
CA ASN A 15 12.56 -11.71 54.73
C ASN A 15 11.15 -12.12 55.18
N LYS A 16 11.01 -13.23 55.91
CA LYS A 16 9.75 -13.84 56.37
C LYS A 16 8.73 -14.01 55.21
N ALA A 17 9.22 -14.48 54.07
CA ALA A 17 8.42 -14.69 52.86
C ALA A 17 8.88 -15.95 52.13
N TYR A 18 8.05 -16.51 51.25
CA TYR A 18 8.49 -17.54 50.32
C TYR A 18 9.28 -16.92 49.16
N ASP A 19 10.41 -17.52 48.78
CA ASP A 19 11.18 -17.08 47.63
C ASP A 19 10.50 -17.50 46.32
N THR A 20 10.59 -16.64 45.32
CA THR A 20 10.27 -16.98 43.94
C THR A 20 11.34 -17.91 43.38
N ILE A 21 11.00 -19.18 43.13
CA ILE A 21 11.96 -20.19 42.65
C ILE A 21 12.08 -20.20 41.12
N HIS A 22 11.05 -19.75 40.41
CA HIS A 22 11.06 -19.52 38.96
C HIS A 22 10.70 -18.06 38.65
N PRO A 23 11.66 -17.14 38.83
CA PRO A 23 11.47 -15.72 38.60
C PRO A 23 10.93 -15.39 37.19
N GLU A 24 11.25 -16.23 36.19
CA GLU A 24 10.76 -16.14 34.82
C GLU A 24 9.25 -16.42 34.64
N THR A 25 8.59 -17.00 35.66
CA THR A 25 7.14 -17.28 35.63
C THR A 25 6.31 -16.29 36.46
N GLU A 26 6.95 -15.41 37.22
CA GLU A 26 6.27 -14.37 37.98
C GLU A 26 6.13 -13.09 37.14
N VAL A 27 4.89 -12.77 36.78
CA VAL A 27 4.55 -11.58 35.98
C VAL A 27 5.15 -10.29 36.56
N ALA A 28 5.27 -10.18 37.88
CA ALA A 28 5.85 -9.01 38.54
C ALA A 28 7.38 -8.87 38.38
N GLN A 29 8.06 -9.96 38.01
CA GLN A 29 9.52 -10.02 37.85
C GLN A 29 9.95 -9.92 36.38
N ILE A 30 9.01 -10.09 35.44
CA ILE A 30 9.20 -9.83 34.01
C ILE A 30 9.14 -8.31 33.75
N THR A 31 10.26 -7.63 34.01
CA THR A 31 10.36 -6.16 33.89
C THR A 31 10.83 -5.68 32.51
N ASP A 32 11.36 -6.59 31.69
CA ASP A 32 11.97 -6.33 30.39
C ASP A 32 11.01 -6.54 29.21
N TRP A 33 9.91 -7.26 29.40
CA TRP A 33 8.98 -7.63 28.33
C TRP A 33 8.39 -6.43 27.59
N ASN A 34 7.93 -5.39 28.30
CA ASN A 34 7.39 -4.18 27.67
C ASN A 34 8.44 -3.51 26.77
N ASN A 35 9.67 -3.37 27.25
CA ASN A 35 10.76 -2.78 26.48
C ASN A 35 11.14 -3.66 25.29
N GLY A 36 11.22 -4.98 25.47
CA GLY A 36 11.52 -5.94 24.41
C GLY A 36 10.47 -5.93 23.30
N VAL A 37 9.18 -5.91 23.67
CA VAL A 37 8.06 -5.86 22.71
C VAL A 37 8.03 -4.53 21.99
N VAL A 38 8.14 -3.40 22.71
CA VAL A 38 8.16 -2.06 22.09
C VAL A 38 9.33 -1.91 21.13
N ASN A 39 10.54 -2.35 21.51
CA ASN A 39 11.72 -2.27 20.65
C ASN A 39 11.61 -3.18 19.41
N THR A 40 11.03 -4.37 19.56
CA THR A 40 10.81 -5.31 18.44
C THR A 40 9.75 -4.76 17.48
N LEU A 41 8.66 -4.20 18.00
CA LEU A 41 7.62 -3.59 17.18
C LEU A 41 8.15 -2.33 16.48
N ALA A 42 8.86 -1.46 17.19
CA ALA A 42 9.48 -0.27 16.61
C ALA A 42 10.45 -0.64 15.50
N SER A 43 11.38 -1.57 15.73
CA SER A 43 12.35 -2.01 14.72
C SER A 43 11.70 -2.70 13.51
N THR A 44 10.64 -3.49 13.73
CA THR A 44 9.89 -4.13 12.63
C THR A 44 9.10 -3.11 11.81
N ALA A 45 8.41 -2.18 12.46
CA ALA A 45 7.66 -1.12 11.79
C ALA A 45 8.58 -0.14 11.05
N LEU A 46 9.69 0.27 11.67
CA LEU A 46 10.73 1.08 11.04
C LEU A 46 11.37 0.33 9.86
N GLY A 47 11.66 -0.96 10.01
CA GLY A 47 12.16 -1.80 8.92
C GLY A 47 11.19 -1.84 7.74
N SER A 48 9.90 -2.09 7.98
CA SER A 48 8.85 -2.10 6.96
C SER A 48 8.68 -0.73 6.27
N LEU A 49 8.74 0.36 7.04
CA LEU A 49 8.69 1.72 6.50
C LEU A 49 9.91 2.00 5.63
N VAL A 50 11.12 1.72 6.12
CA VAL A 50 12.36 1.90 5.37
C VAL A 50 12.36 1.04 4.11
N THR A 51 11.91 -0.22 4.16
CA THR A 51 11.75 -1.05 2.95
C THR A 51 10.75 -0.43 1.98
N THR A 52 9.65 0.15 2.46
CA THR A 52 8.65 0.81 1.62
C THR A 52 9.17 2.08 0.96
N LEU A 53 10.01 2.84 1.69
CA LEU A 53 10.70 4.04 1.22
C LEU A 53 11.84 3.72 0.26
N SER A 54 12.57 2.63 0.52
CA SER A 54 13.75 2.19 -0.22
C SER A 54 13.43 1.28 -1.41
N SER A 55 12.29 0.60 -1.44
CA SER A 55 11.80 -0.15 -2.60
C SER A 55 11.31 0.82 -3.67
N ASP A 56 11.69 0.60 -4.93
CA ASP A 56 11.29 1.32 -6.15
C ASP A 56 10.40 2.55 -5.89
N SER A 57 11.11 3.57 -5.40
CA SER A 57 10.72 4.97 -5.24
C SER A 57 9.36 5.22 -4.58
N LEU A 58 9.35 5.61 -3.30
CA LEU A 58 8.21 6.27 -2.66
C LEU A 58 7.59 7.34 -3.58
N LEU A 59 8.44 8.12 -4.25
CA LEU A 59 8.00 9.13 -5.21
C LEU A 59 7.21 8.53 -6.37
N ALA A 60 7.63 7.38 -6.93
CA ALA A 60 6.85 6.69 -7.97
C ALA A 60 5.48 6.23 -7.45
N LYS A 61 5.41 5.72 -6.21
CA LYS A 61 4.13 5.34 -5.57
C LYS A 61 3.23 6.56 -5.35
N LEU A 62 3.80 7.69 -4.92
CA LEU A 62 3.05 8.93 -4.73
C LEU A 62 2.56 9.50 -6.08
N ILE A 63 3.39 9.52 -7.12
CA ILE A 63 2.99 9.90 -8.49
C ILE A 63 1.86 9.00 -8.97
N GLY A 64 1.96 7.68 -8.79
CA GLY A 64 0.90 6.73 -9.14
C GLY A 64 -0.41 7.01 -8.42
N LYS A 65 -0.38 7.33 -7.12
CA LYS A 65 -1.57 7.72 -6.35
C LYS A 65 -2.17 9.04 -6.83
N VAL A 66 -1.33 10.05 -7.10
CA VAL A 66 -1.76 11.36 -7.61
C VAL A 66 -2.43 11.22 -8.98
N LEU A 67 -1.83 10.44 -9.89
CA LEU A 67 -2.41 10.16 -11.21
C LEU A 67 -3.72 9.38 -11.12
N THR A 68 -3.80 8.41 -10.21
CA THR A 68 -5.03 7.65 -9.98
C THR A 68 -6.15 8.56 -9.44
N ALA A 69 -5.83 9.41 -8.46
CA ALA A 69 -6.78 10.36 -7.88
C ALA A 69 -7.24 11.43 -8.87
N SER A 70 -6.41 11.81 -9.83
CA SER A 70 -6.82 12.71 -10.92
C SER A 70 -7.77 12.04 -11.91
N GLY A 71 -7.85 10.71 -11.91
CA GLY A 71 -8.59 9.93 -12.91
C GLY A 71 -7.82 9.76 -14.22
N ALA A 72 -6.50 10.02 -14.23
CA ALA A 72 -5.64 9.74 -15.36
C ALA A 72 -5.58 8.22 -15.62
N ARG A 73 -5.77 7.82 -16.87
CA ARG A 73 -5.80 6.42 -17.29
C ARG A 73 -5.53 6.32 -18.78
N TYR A 74 -5.00 5.19 -19.22
CA TYR A 74 -4.70 4.96 -20.62
C TYR A 74 -4.90 3.51 -21.02
N GLN A 75 -5.10 3.27 -22.31
CA GLN A 75 -5.04 1.96 -22.93
C GLN A 75 -4.15 2.05 -24.15
N SER A 76 -3.06 1.28 -24.15
CA SER A 76 -2.18 1.12 -25.31
C SER A 76 -2.76 0.10 -26.29
N GLY A 77 -2.53 0.31 -27.58
CA GLY A 77 -2.91 -0.61 -28.65
C GLY A 77 -3.32 0.12 -29.93
N PRO A 78 -3.72 -0.63 -30.98
CA PRO A 78 -4.18 -0.05 -32.25
C PRO A 78 -5.42 0.85 -32.09
N ASN A 79 -6.31 0.50 -31.16
CA ASN A 79 -7.43 1.32 -30.71
C ASN A 79 -7.20 1.68 -29.23
N GLY A 80 -6.78 2.91 -28.98
CA GLY A 80 -6.27 3.30 -27.68
C GLY A 80 -6.68 4.72 -27.29
N TYR A 81 -6.44 5.04 -26.03
CA TYR A 81 -6.77 6.35 -25.48
C TYR A 81 -5.84 6.71 -24.33
N ILE A 82 -5.77 8.00 -24.05
CA ILE A 82 -5.21 8.57 -22.82
C ILE A 82 -6.17 9.63 -22.28
N CYS A 83 -6.52 9.50 -21.01
CA CYS A 83 -7.22 10.51 -20.22
C CYS A 83 -6.21 11.16 -19.30
N PHE A 84 -6.07 12.49 -19.35
CA PHE A 84 -5.09 13.20 -18.52
C PHE A 84 -5.57 13.44 -17.07
N GLY A 85 -6.86 13.24 -16.80
CA GLY A 85 -7.45 13.46 -15.49
C GLY A 85 -7.70 14.94 -15.17
N SER A 86 -8.24 15.20 -13.98
CA SER A 86 -8.78 16.50 -13.57
C SER A 86 -7.73 17.61 -13.51
N TYR A 87 -6.47 17.29 -13.19
CA TYR A 87 -5.39 18.28 -13.13
C TYR A 87 -5.05 18.92 -14.48
N PHE A 88 -5.40 18.25 -15.58
CA PHE A 88 -5.21 18.74 -16.94
C PHE A 88 -6.56 18.96 -17.64
N GLY A 89 -7.59 19.35 -16.89
CA GLY A 89 -8.91 19.70 -17.46
C GLY A 89 -9.71 18.51 -17.98
N SER A 90 -9.38 17.27 -17.59
CA SER A 90 -10.07 16.05 -18.01
C SER A 90 -10.08 15.82 -19.53
N HIS A 91 -9.06 16.32 -20.23
CA HIS A 91 -8.90 16.10 -21.66
C HIS A 91 -8.62 14.63 -21.99
N ILE A 92 -9.06 14.23 -23.18
CA ILE A 92 -8.93 12.86 -23.70
C ILE A 92 -8.32 12.95 -25.10
N ILE A 93 -7.29 12.13 -25.35
CA ILE A 93 -6.84 11.82 -26.71
C ILE A 93 -7.20 10.37 -27.00
N GLN A 94 -7.80 10.12 -28.16
CA GLN A 94 -8.18 8.80 -28.62
C GLN A 94 -7.67 8.56 -30.03
N TRP A 95 -7.29 7.33 -30.32
CA TRP A 95 -6.86 6.91 -31.66
C TRP A 95 -7.43 5.53 -31.98
N GLY A 96 -7.51 5.24 -33.27
CA GLY A 96 -7.98 3.97 -33.76
C GLY A 96 -7.66 3.78 -35.24
N ASN A 97 -7.72 2.54 -35.69
CA ASN A 97 -7.57 2.21 -37.09
C ASN A 97 -8.93 2.32 -37.79
N LEU A 98 -8.97 3.06 -38.89
CA LEU A 98 -10.13 3.17 -39.75
C LEU A 98 -9.78 2.62 -41.14
N GLU A 99 -10.45 1.55 -41.57
CA GLU A 99 -10.27 0.99 -42.91
C GLU A 99 -11.22 1.67 -43.89
N LEU A 100 -10.66 2.49 -44.79
CA LEU A 100 -11.42 3.20 -45.82
C LEU A 100 -11.48 2.35 -47.10
N ARG A 101 -12.45 1.44 -47.20
CA ARG A 101 -12.62 0.55 -48.37
C ARG A 101 -13.36 1.25 -49.52
N GLY A 102 -12.80 2.35 -50.02
CA GLY A 102 -13.39 3.15 -51.11
C GLY A 102 -14.62 3.98 -50.71
N ALA A 103 -14.86 4.16 -49.41
CA ALA A 103 -15.98 4.94 -48.90
C ALA A 103 -15.69 6.45 -48.93
N VAL A 104 -16.67 7.24 -49.40
CA VAL A 104 -16.62 8.71 -49.38
C VAL A 104 -16.91 9.25 -47.96
N ILE A 105 -17.66 8.50 -47.17
CA ILE A 105 -17.97 8.80 -45.76
C ILE A 105 -17.72 7.52 -44.96
N ALA A 106 -17.00 7.64 -43.85
CA ALA A 106 -16.75 6.55 -42.93
C ALA A 106 -17.10 6.98 -41.49
N SER A 107 -17.73 6.06 -40.75
CA SER A 107 -17.98 6.23 -39.32
C SER A 107 -16.91 5.50 -38.52
N ALA A 108 -16.26 6.19 -37.59
CA ALA A 108 -15.35 5.58 -36.63
C ALA A 108 -16.04 5.46 -35.26
N VAL A 109 -15.84 4.33 -34.59
CA VAL A 109 -16.21 4.17 -33.18
C VAL A 109 -14.97 4.46 -32.34
N LEU A 110 -15.05 5.49 -31.49
CA LEU A 110 -13.95 5.82 -30.59
C LEU A 110 -13.86 4.81 -29.42
N PRO A 111 -12.65 4.52 -28.92
CA PRO A 111 -12.42 3.57 -27.82
C PRO A 111 -13.21 3.82 -26.55
N ILE A 112 -13.44 5.09 -26.18
CA ILE A 112 -14.23 5.48 -25.00
C ILE A 112 -15.20 6.61 -25.33
N THR A 113 -16.31 6.62 -24.59
CA THR A 113 -17.28 7.71 -24.67
C THR A 113 -16.69 9.01 -24.10
N PHE A 114 -17.12 10.12 -24.67
CA PHE A 114 -16.73 11.47 -24.26
C PHE A 114 -17.97 12.33 -24.12
N ARG A 115 -17.86 13.42 -23.36
CA ARG A 115 -18.97 14.36 -23.15
C ARG A 115 -19.06 15.40 -24.27
N GLU A 116 -17.91 15.94 -24.66
CA GLU A 116 -17.77 17.00 -25.65
C GLU A 116 -16.62 16.66 -26.60
N PHE A 117 -16.78 17.00 -27.88
CA PHE A 117 -15.76 16.78 -28.91
C PHE A 117 -15.39 18.11 -29.54
N PHE A 118 -14.11 18.44 -29.48
CA PHE A 118 -13.53 19.56 -30.19
C PHE A 118 -12.76 19.02 -31.38
N SER A 119 -13.19 19.36 -32.60
CA SER A 119 -12.45 19.03 -33.81
C SER A 119 -11.42 20.12 -34.09
N GLY A 120 -10.14 19.79 -33.97
CA GLY A 120 -9.03 20.70 -34.24
C GLY A 120 -7.84 20.44 -33.31
N CYS A 121 -6.83 19.74 -33.80
CA CYS A 121 -5.53 19.69 -33.15
C CYS A 121 -4.62 20.75 -33.79
N ALA A 122 -4.10 21.67 -32.97
CA ALA A 122 -3.04 22.58 -33.38
C ALA A 122 -1.76 22.16 -32.66
N THR A 123 -0.69 21.96 -33.40
CA THR A 123 0.65 21.71 -32.85
C THR A 123 1.38 23.04 -32.69
N TRP A 124 2.12 23.23 -31.60
CA TRP A 124 3.09 24.33 -31.55
C TRP A 124 4.28 23.97 -32.46
N ASN A 125 4.85 24.95 -33.15
CA ASN A 125 6.09 24.80 -33.94
C ASN A 125 7.34 24.73 -33.05
#